data_AF-A0A7S4P3D0-F1
#
_entry.id   AF-A0A7S4P3D0-F1
#
_cell.length_a   1.000
_cell.length_b   1.000
_cell.length_c   1.000
_cell.angle_alpha   90.00
_cell.angle_beta   90.00
_cell.angle_gamma   90.00
#
_symmetry.space_group_name_H-M   'P 1'
#
loop_
_entity.id
_entity.type
_entity.pdbx_description
1 polymer ?
#
loop_
_entity_poly.entity_id
_entity_poly.type
_entity_poly.pdbx_seq_one_letter_code
_entity_poly.pdbx_strand_id
1 'polypeptide(L)'
;VHVDGSGHILHILDTAAEIEEFGFHNRLQQIKESHLIILVFSLTCLSSFEGAIGRYFDMMKEAKQHFHAILVGNKSDLEEERQVTTAEANDFAKKEGMMYREVSAKQGEGVDDIFFDLMRFA
;
A
#
# COMPACT_ATOMS: atom_id res chain seq x y z
N VAL A 1 -16.09 -6.14 8.69
CA VAL A 1 -16.60 -5.04 7.84
C VAL A 1 -17.65 -5.59 6.91
N HIS A 2 -18.75 -4.88 6.66
CA HIS A 2 -19.77 -5.31 5.69
C HIS A 2 -19.52 -4.59 4.37
N VAL A 3 -19.33 -5.33 3.28
CA VAL A 3 -19.14 -4.81 1.92
C VAL A 3 -20.10 -5.57 1.00
N ASP A 4 -20.89 -4.85 0.23
CA ASP A 4 -21.86 -5.42 -0.73
C ASP A 4 -22.79 -6.50 -0.14
N GLY A 5 -23.15 -6.37 1.14
CA GLY A 5 -24.01 -7.31 1.86
C GLY A 5 -23.30 -8.52 2.47
N SER A 6 -21.99 -8.67 2.24
CA SER A 6 -21.16 -9.73 2.80
C SER A 6 -20.36 -9.25 4.00
N GLY A 7 -20.33 -10.05 5.07
CA GLY A 7 -19.51 -9.79 6.25
C GLY A 7 -18.10 -10.34 6.10
N HIS A 8 -17.09 -9.49 6.20
CA HIS A 8 -15.67 -9.85 6.11
C HIS A 8 -14.95 -9.63 7.44
N ILE A 9 -14.05 -10.54 7.82
CA ILE A 9 -13.11 -10.34 8.94
C ILE A 9 -11.74 -10.05 8.33
N LEU A 10 -11.18 -8.88 8.65
CA LEU A 10 -9.86 -8.49 8.20
C LEU A 10 -8.84 -8.77 9.31
N HIS A 11 -7.83 -9.59 8.99
CA HIS A 11 -6.64 -9.72 9.80
C HIS A 11 -5.59 -8.76 9.24
N ILE A 12 -5.33 -7.67 9.96
CA ILE A 12 -4.37 -6.65 9.54
C ILE A 12 -3.01 -6.99 10.15
N LEU A 13 -2.02 -7.15 9.28
CA LEU A 13 -0.63 -7.29 9.65
C LEU A 13 0.08 -5.96 9.38
N ASP A 14 0.51 -5.28 10.44
CA ASP A 14 1.36 -4.11 10.32
C ASP A 14 2.85 -4.52 10.35
N THR A 15 3.65 -3.88 9.50
CA THR A 15 5.07 -4.23 9.35
C THR A 15 5.93 -2.99 9.49
N ALA A 16 7.02 -3.08 10.26
CA ALA A 16 8.00 -2.00 10.32
C ALA A 16 8.65 -1.77 8.94
N ALA A 17 8.87 -0.50 8.58
CA ALA A 17 9.49 -0.10 7.32
C ALA A 17 11.01 -0.37 7.27
N GLU A 18 11.66 -0.55 8.42
CA GLU A 18 13.12 -0.76 8.48
C GLU A 18 13.50 -2.19 8.06
N ILE A 19 14.48 -2.26 7.15
CA ILE A 19 15.05 -3.50 6.63
C ILE A 19 16.36 -3.77 7.38
N GLU A 20 16.28 -4.50 8.48
CA GLU A 20 17.41 -5.32 8.93
C GLU A 20 17.45 -6.59 8.07
N GLU A 21 18.64 -7.08 7.71
CA GLU A 21 18.83 -8.29 6.87
C GLU A 21 18.02 -9.50 7.38
N PHE A 22 17.81 -9.60 8.70
CA PHE A 22 17.03 -10.65 9.35
C PHE A 22 15.51 -10.55 9.08
N GLY A 23 15.00 -9.35 8.77
CA GLY A 23 13.57 -9.11 8.54
C GLY A 23 13.09 -9.43 7.12
N PHE A 24 14.00 -9.76 6.18
CA PHE A 24 13.63 -10.06 4.79
C PHE A 24 12.81 -11.35 4.66
N HIS A 25 13.29 -12.45 5.24
CA HIS A 25 12.64 -13.77 5.14
C HIS A 25 11.24 -13.76 5.78
N ASN A 26 11.10 -13.12 6.93
CA ASN A 26 9.81 -12.97 7.61
C ASN A 26 8.82 -12.19 6.74
N ARG A 27 9.26 -11.10 6.09
CA ARG A 27 8.39 -10.32 5.19
C ARG A 27 7.98 -11.09 3.94
N LEU A 28 8.90 -11.85 3.34
CA LEU A 28 8.55 -12.65 2.17
C LEU A 28 7.45 -13.67 2.50
N GLN A 29 7.51 -14.31 3.68
CA GLN A 29 6.45 -15.21 4.14
C GLN A 29 5.15 -14.47 4.42
N GLN A 30 5.20 -13.31 5.10
CA GLN A 30 4.02 -12.48 5.35
C GLN A 30 3.32 -12.06 4.05
N ILE A 31 4.09 -11.69 3.03
CA ILE A 31 3.58 -11.34 1.70
C ILE A 31 2.93 -12.56 1.02
N LYS A 32 3.54 -13.74 1.13
CA LYS A 32 3.01 -15.00 0.59
C LYS A 32 1.66 -15.38 1.21
N GLU A 33 1.52 -15.20 2.51
CA GLU A 33 0.30 -15.54 3.26
C GLU A 33 -0.81 -14.47 3.13
N SER A 34 -0.45 -13.24 2.76
CA SER A 34 -1.41 -12.14 2.63
C SER A 34 -2.25 -12.24 1.35
N HIS A 35 -3.57 -12.06 1.46
CA HIS A 35 -4.48 -12.00 0.31
C HIS A 35 -4.49 -10.62 -0.37
N LEU A 36 -4.45 -9.57 0.46
CA LEU A 36 -4.52 -8.16 0.08
C LEU A 36 -3.25 -7.47 0.59
N ILE A 37 -2.71 -6.51 -0.17
CA ILE A 37 -1.51 -5.76 0.22
C ILE A 37 -1.77 -4.26 0.09
N ILE A 38 -1.38 -3.51 1.11
CA ILE A 38 -1.40 -2.05 1.11
C ILE A 38 0.05 -1.57 1.11
N LEU A 39 0.47 -0.92 0.03
CA LEU A 39 1.79 -0.30 -0.07
C LEU A 39 1.66 1.19 0.23
N VAL A 40 2.25 1.65 1.33
CA VAL A 40 2.11 3.03 1.80
C VAL A 40 3.43 3.77 1.62
N PHE A 41 3.37 4.97 1.03
CA PHE A 41 4.46 5.95 1.05
C PHE A 41 3.96 7.30 1.57
N SER A 42 4.87 8.22 1.83
CA SER A 42 4.52 9.58 2.29
C SER A 42 4.61 10.55 1.10
N LEU A 43 3.54 11.30 0.84
CA LEU A 43 3.52 12.33 -0.23
C LEU A 43 4.59 13.41 -0.02
N THR A 44 5.02 13.61 1.22
CA THR A 44 6.07 14.54 1.63
C THR A 44 7.48 13.94 1.68
N CYS A 45 7.68 12.70 1.20
CA CYS A 45 8.97 12.02 1.26
C CYS A 45 9.24 11.23 -0.02
N LEU A 46 9.91 11.84 -0.99
CA LEU A 46 10.22 11.24 -2.30
C LEU A 46 10.97 9.90 -2.17
N SER A 47 11.91 9.79 -1.23
CA SER A 47 12.69 8.57 -1.02
C SER A 47 11.83 7.37 -0.56
N SER A 48 10.70 7.62 0.10
CA SER A 48 9.75 6.55 0.43
C SER A 48 9.04 6.00 -0.81
N PHE A 49 8.80 6.84 -1.81
CA PHE A 49 8.20 6.45 -3.08
C PHE A 49 9.22 5.77 -4.00
N GLU A 50 10.34 6.42 -4.30
CA GLU A 50 11.32 5.89 -5.25
C GLU A 50 12.14 4.72 -4.66
N GLY A 51 12.42 4.75 -3.36
CA GLY A 51 13.29 3.78 -2.70
C GLY A 51 12.54 2.57 -2.13
N ALA A 52 11.51 2.80 -1.32
CA ALA A 52 10.86 1.72 -0.58
C ALA A 52 9.83 0.97 -1.44
N ILE A 53 8.96 1.68 -2.17
CA ILE A 53 7.89 1.03 -2.96
C ILE A 53 8.47 0.09 -4.01
N GLY A 54 9.49 0.51 -4.77
CA GLY A 54 10.12 -0.36 -5.77
C GLY A 54 10.64 -1.67 -5.16
N ARG A 55 11.34 -1.59 -4.02
CA ARG A 55 11.87 -2.78 -3.32
C ARG A 55 10.78 -3.71 -2.81
N TYR A 56 9.76 -3.18 -2.14
CA TYR A 56 8.66 -4.01 -1.63
C TYR A 56 7.88 -4.66 -2.77
N PHE A 57 7.72 -3.95 -3.87
CA PHE A 57 7.02 -4.47 -5.03
C PHE A 57 7.80 -5.58 -5.75
N ASP A 58 9.13 -5.47 -5.84
CA ASP A 58 9.98 -6.56 -6.32
C ASP A 58 9.89 -7.80 -5.41
N MET A 59 9.89 -7.60 -4.08
CA MET A 59 9.66 -8.69 -3.12
C MET A 59 8.27 -9.34 -3.31
N MET A 60 7.25 -8.56 -3.64
CA MET A 60 5.91 -9.08 -3.92
C MET A 60 5.87 -9.94 -5.18
N LYS A 61 6.56 -9.51 -6.25
CA LYS A 61 6.71 -10.30 -7.48
C LYS A 61 7.48 -11.60 -7.25
N GLU A 62 8.48 -11.59 -6.36
CA GLU A 62 9.20 -12.80 -5.96
C GLU A 62 8.33 -13.74 -5.12
N ALA A 63 7.54 -13.17 -4.21
CA ALA A 63 6.71 -13.94 -3.28
C ALA A 63 5.59 -14.72 -3.98
N LYS A 64 4.87 -14.10 -4.92
CA LYS A 64 3.67 -14.68 -5.55
C LYS A 64 3.35 -14.08 -6.92
N GLN A 65 2.80 -14.89 -7.82
CA GLN A 65 2.45 -14.48 -9.19
C GLN A 65 1.24 -13.54 -9.27
N HIS A 66 0.30 -13.65 -8.33
CA HIS A 66 -0.92 -12.85 -8.32
C HIS A 66 -1.18 -12.29 -6.92
N PHE A 67 -1.51 -11.00 -6.86
CA PHE A 67 -1.89 -10.31 -5.64
C PHE A 67 -2.79 -9.13 -5.95
N HIS A 68 -3.69 -8.80 -5.03
CA HIS A 68 -4.45 -7.56 -5.07
C HIS A 68 -3.73 -6.54 -4.18
N ALA A 69 -3.24 -5.48 -4.80
CA ALA A 69 -2.51 -4.43 -4.10
C ALA A 69 -3.05 -3.04 -4.43
N ILE A 70 -2.94 -2.17 -3.43
CA ILE A 70 -3.22 -0.75 -3.55
C ILE A 70 -1.99 0.03 -3.10
N LEU A 71 -1.61 1.01 -3.91
CA LEU A 71 -0.62 2.01 -3.56
C LEU A 71 -1.31 3.18 -2.87
N VAL A 72 -0.75 3.64 -1.76
CA VAL A 72 -1.33 4.67 -0.91
C VAL A 72 -0.32 5.78 -0.66
N GLY A 73 -0.62 6.97 -1.16
CA GLY A 73 0.09 8.20 -0.81
C GLY A 73 -0.49 8.80 0.47
N ASN A 74 0.21 8.63 1.60
CA ASN A 74 -0.23 9.15 2.89
C ASN A 74 0.24 10.60 3.12
N LYS A 75 -0.39 11.28 4.07
CA LYS A 75 -0.17 12.69 4.45
C LYS A 75 -0.63 13.70 3.39
N SER A 76 -1.78 13.44 2.76
CA SER A 76 -2.40 14.39 1.82
C SER A 76 -2.77 15.72 2.46
N ASP A 77 -2.85 15.78 3.80
CA ASP A 77 -3.07 17.03 4.54
C ASP A 77 -1.88 18.01 4.47
N LEU A 78 -0.70 17.55 4.03
CA LEU A 78 0.53 18.35 3.93
C LEU A 78 0.84 18.73 2.47
N GLU A 79 -0.13 19.32 1.77
CA GLU A 79 -0.02 19.67 0.35
C GLU A 79 1.16 20.61 0.05
N GLU A 80 1.46 21.56 0.95
CA GLU A 80 2.58 22.49 0.80
C GLU A 80 3.96 21.80 0.87
N GLU A 81 4.03 20.63 1.49
CA GLU A 81 5.25 19.82 1.62
C GLU A 81 5.30 18.69 0.58
N ARG A 82 4.38 18.66 -0.40
CA ARG A 82 4.28 17.60 -1.40
C ARG A 82 5.57 17.51 -2.21
N GLN A 83 6.13 16.29 -2.24
CA GLN A 83 7.31 15.93 -3.03
C GLN A 83 6.98 14.92 -4.14
N VAL A 84 5.86 14.20 -4.03
CA VAL A 84 5.40 13.24 -5.04
C VAL A 84 4.06 13.71 -5.59
N THR A 85 3.99 13.90 -6.90
CA THR A 85 2.74 14.35 -7.54
C THR A 85 1.75 13.19 -7.66
N THR A 86 0.47 13.52 -7.63
CA THR A 86 -0.61 12.54 -7.88
C THR A 86 -0.44 11.84 -9.23
N ALA A 87 0.02 12.57 -10.25
CA ALA A 87 0.24 12.01 -11.59
C ALA A 87 1.33 10.94 -11.59
N GLU A 88 2.50 11.22 -11.00
CA GLU A 88 3.62 10.28 -10.93
C GLU A 88 3.24 8.98 -10.20
N ALA A 89 2.60 9.11 -9.03
CA ALA A 89 2.19 7.96 -8.24
C ALA A 89 1.08 7.14 -8.93
N ASN A 90 0.11 7.82 -9.57
CA ASN A 90 -0.95 7.16 -10.31
C ASN A 90 -0.42 6.43 -11.55
N ASP A 91 0.51 7.04 -12.30
CA ASP A 91 1.12 6.42 -13.47
C ASP A 91 1.95 5.19 -13.09
N PHE A 92 2.70 5.26 -11.99
CA PHE A 92 3.40 4.10 -11.44
C PHE A 92 2.43 2.98 -11.05
N ALA A 93 1.40 3.28 -10.27
CA ALA A 93 0.41 2.29 -9.84
C ALA A 93 -0.27 1.61 -11.05
N LYS A 94 -0.68 2.42 -12.04
CA LYS A 94 -1.31 1.92 -13.27
C LYS A 94 -0.37 1.02 -14.07
N LYS A 95 0.90 1.42 -14.22
CA LYS A 95 1.92 0.62 -14.93
C LYS A 95 2.11 -0.75 -14.28
N GLU A 96 2.08 -0.79 -12.96
CA GLU A 96 2.31 -2.00 -12.17
C GLU A 96 1.02 -2.77 -11.82
N GLY A 97 -0.14 -2.34 -12.35
CA GLY A 97 -1.42 -3.03 -12.18
C GLY A 97 -2.05 -2.88 -10.79
N MET A 98 -1.71 -1.82 -10.06
CA MET A 98 -2.23 -1.50 -8.73
C MET A 98 -3.25 -0.36 -8.78
N MET A 99 -4.15 -0.32 -7.81
CA MET A 99 -4.96 0.87 -7.54
C MET A 99 -4.12 1.94 -6.84
N TYR A 100 -4.54 3.20 -6.93
CA TYR A 100 -3.92 4.32 -6.22
C TYR A 100 -4.96 5.16 -5.45
N ARG A 101 -4.61 5.53 -4.21
CA ARG A 101 -5.35 6.46 -3.36
C ARG A 101 -4.40 7.39 -2.61
N GLU A 102 -4.85 8.61 -2.38
CA GLU A 102 -4.20 9.53 -1.44
C GLU A 102 -5.05 9.66 -0.18
N VAL A 103 -4.40 9.66 0.98
CA VAL A 103 -5.08 9.68 2.29
C VAL A 103 -4.38 10.59 3.28
N SER A 104 -5.14 11.05 4.26
CA SER A 104 -4.59 11.60 5.49
C SER A 104 -4.96 10.68 6.64
N ALA A 105 -4.02 9.84 7.07
CA ALA A 105 -4.21 9.06 8.30
C ALA A 105 -4.42 9.96 9.54
N LYS A 106 -3.87 11.18 9.51
CA LYS A 106 -4.00 12.17 10.60
C LYS A 106 -5.42 12.75 10.69
N GLN A 107 -6.03 13.02 9.54
CA GLN A 107 -7.41 13.55 9.48
C GLN A 107 -8.47 12.45 9.35
N GLY A 108 -8.06 11.20 9.11
CA GLY A 108 -8.94 10.08 8.83
C GLY A 108 -9.51 10.07 7.39
N GLU A 109 -9.02 10.96 6.52
CA GLU A 109 -9.55 11.11 5.16
C GLU A 109 -9.08 9.98 4.26
N GLY A 110 -10.03 9.33 3.57
CA GLY A 110 -9.78 8.28 2.58
C GLY A 110 -9.27 6.95 3.13
N VAL A 111 -9.07 6.82 4.45
CA VAL A 111 -8.55 5.60 5.08
C VAL A 111 -9.52 4.43 4.90
N ASP A 112 -10.81 4.65 5.15
CA ASP A 112 -11.84 3.62 5.00
C ASP A 112 -11.99 3.17 3.54
N ASP A 113 -11.87 4.10 2.59
CA ASP A 113 -12.00 3.83 1.15
C ASP A 113 -10.96 2.82 0.66
N ILE A 114 -9.74 2.84 1.22
CA ILE A 114 -8.68 1.86 0.91
C ILE A 114 -9.19 0.44 1.18
N PHE A 115 -9.79 0.22 2.36
CA PHE A 115 -10.26 -1.10 2.76
C PHE A 115 -11.47 -1.52 1.93
N PHE A 116 -12.41 -0.62 1.64
CA PHE A 116 -13.54 -0.91 0.77
C PHE A 116 -13.10 -1.29 -0.65
N ASP A 117 -12.17 -0.54 -1.23
CA ASP A 117 -11.66 -0.82 -2.57
C ASP A 117 -10.95 -2.17 -2.63
N LEU A 118 -10.14 -2.52 -1.63
CA LEU A 118 -9.47 -3.82 -1.58
C LEU A 118 -10.43 -4.99 -1.33
N MET A 119 -11.42 -4.82 -0.46
CA MET A 119 -12.37 -5.89 -0.13
C MET A 119 -13.24 -6.30 -1.33
N ARG A 120 -13.38 -5.45 -2.36
CA ARG A 120 -14.06 -5.84 -3.61
C ARG A 120 -13.31 -6.89 -4.41
N PHE A 121 -12.03 -7.13 -4.10
CA PHE A 121 -11.22 -8.18 -4.71
C PHE A 121 -11.11 -9.43 -3.81
N ALA A 122 -11.75 -9.43 -2.64
CA ALA A 122 -11.66 -10.48 -1.62
C ALA A 122 -12.85 -11.45 -1.67
#